data_AF-A0A849TLF7-F1
#
_entry.id   AF-A0A849TLF7-F1
#
_cell.length_a   1.000
_cell.length_b   1.000
_cell.length_c   1.000
_cell.angle_alpha   90.00
_cell.angle_beta   90.00
_cell.angle_gamma   90.00
#
_symmetry.space_group_name_H-M   'P 1'
#
loop_
_entity.id
_entity.type
_entity.pdbx_description
1 polymer ?
#
loop_
_entity_poly.entity_id
_entity_poly.type
_entity_poly.pdbx_seq_one_letter_code
_entity_poly.pdbx_strand_id
1 'polypeptide(L)'
;MKRIILAVATATTLIATAGFANAESRSYWNNGGSGERREARQESAIEQGRRNGSITGSEYRSLQAEQARIDALQNRAKADGRVDRREAAQIAQAQNNAARHIAQESNDSQRRGSWFRRWW
;
A
#
# COMPACT_ATOMS: atom_id res chain seq x y z
N MET A 1 -14.29 -44.26 -34.78
CA MET A 1 -15.48 -44.36 -33.91
C MET A 1 -15.65 -43.04 -33.15
N LYS A 2 -16.81 -42.40 -33.36
CA LYS A 2 -17.55 -41.37 -32.60
C LYS A 2 -16.83 -40.12 -32.02
N ARG A 3 -17.14 -38.98 -32.65
CA ARG A 3 -17.03 -37.56 -32.23
C ARG A 3 -18.22 -37.20 -31.30
N ILE A 4 -18.20 -36.06 -30.56
CA ILE A 4 -19.33 -35.21 -30.03
C ILE A 4 -18.75 -34.35 -28.85
N ILE A 5 -18.45 -33.04 -28.94
CA ILE A 5 -19.25 -31.77 -28.95
C ILE A 5 -20.10 -31.53 -27.67
N LEU A 6 -20.16 -30.24 -27.22
CA LEU A 6 -21.21 -29.55 -26.41
C LEU A 6 -20.87 -29.35 -24.91
N ALA A 7 -21.20 -28.27 -24.19
CA ALA A 7 -21.83 -26.97 -24.45
C ALA A 7 -21.73 -26.08 -23.18
N VAL A 8 -21.60 -24.76 -23.36
CA VAL A 8 -22.35 -23.65 -22.72
C VAL A 8 -22.84 -23.83 -21.27
N ALA A 9 -22.44 -22.89 -20.39
CA ALA A 9 -23.33 -22.34 -19.38
C ALA A 9 -22.94 -20.88 -19.07
N THR A 10 -23.62 -19.95 -19.74
CA THR A 10 -23.76 -18.55 -19.32
C THR A 10 -24.44 -18.55 -17.95
N ALA A 11 -23.67 -18.36 -16.88
CA ALA A 11 -24.24 -18.07 -15.57
C ALA A 11 -24.42 -16.54 -15.46
N THR A 12 -25.62 -16.08 -15.79
CA THR A 12 -26.18 -14.79 -15.38
C THR A 12 -26.15 -14.72 -13.85
N THR A 13 -25.11 -14.09 -13.29
CA THR A 13 -25.15 -13.71 -11.88
C THR A 13 -26.04 -12.49 -11.73
N LEU A 14 -27.25 -12.74 -11.24
CA LEU A 14 -28.17 -11.77 -10.68
C LEU A 14 -27.42 -10.83 -9.72
N ILE A 15 -27.49 -9.53 -10.00
CA ILE A 15 -27.10 -8.49 -9.05
C ILE A 15 -28.22 -8.43 -8.00
N ALA A 16 -28.08 -9.25 -6.96
CA ALA A 16 -28.83 -9.06 -5.72
C ALA A 16 -28.15 -7.94 -4.91
N THR A 17 -28.68 -6.73 -5.04
CA THR A 17 -28.36 -5.57 -4.21
C THR A 17 -28.86 -5.81 -2.79
N ALA A 18 -28.03 -6.40 -1.95
CA ALA A 18 -28.18 -6.37 -0.50
C ALA A 18 -26.79 -6.23 0.15
N GLY A 19 -26.49 -5.00 0.58
CA GLY A 19 -25.24 -4.64 1.27
C GLY A 19 -24.23 -3.92 0.38
N PHE A 20 -24.31 -2.58 0.34
CA PHE A 20 -23.25 -1.71 -0.17
C PHE A 20 -22.01 -1.84 0.73
N ALA A 21 -21.15 -2.83 0.49
CA ALA A 21 -19.85 -2.96 1.18
C ALA A 21 -18.82 -3.80 0.39
N ASN A 22 -19.02 -4.02 -0.92
CA ASN A 22 -18.35 -5.12 -1.63
C ASN A 22 -17.47 -4.71 -2.82
N ALA A 23 -17.30 -3.42 -3.13
CA ALA A 23 -16.60 -3.01 -4.35
C ALA A 23 -15.14 -2.53 -4.14
N GLU A 24 -14.77 -2.04 -2.96
CA GLU A 24 -13.48 -1.32 -2.81
C GLU A 24 -12.31 -2.26 -2.47
N SER A 25 -12.55 -3.34 -1.72
CA SER A 25 -11.47 -4.22 -1.23
C SER A 25 -10.92 -5.18 -2.31
N ARG A 26 -11.72 -5.55 -3.33
CA ARG A 26 -11.25 -6.39 -4.45
C ARG A 26 -10.24 -5.65 -5.33
N SER A 27 -10.36 -4.32 -5.40
CA SER A 27 -9.53 -3.44 -6.23
C SER A 27 -8.08 -3.32 -5.76
N TYR A 28 -7.83 -3.55 -4.47
CA TYR A 28 -6.50 -3.43 -3.88
C TYR A 28 -5.56 -4.57 -4.31
N TRP A 29 -6.12 -5.77 -4.51
CA TRP A 29 -5.36 -6.99 -4.81
C TRP A 29 -5.45 -7.47 -6.25
N ASN A 30 -6.61 -7.34 -6.88
CA ASN A 30 -6.79 -7.77 -8.28
C ASN A 30 -6.03 -6.85 -9.27
N ASN A 31 -5.55 -5.71 -8.77
CA ASN A 31 -4.64 -4.82 -9.46
C ASN A 31 -3.28 -4.89 -8.74
N GLY A 32 -2.55 -6.01 -8.87
CA GLY A 32 -1.24 -6.21 -8.23
C GLY A 32 -0.29 -5.02 -8.36
N GLY A 33 -0.45 -4.22 -9.42
CA GLY A 33 0.29 -2.97 -9.59
C GLY A 33 -0.08 -1.82 -8.64
N SER A 34 -1.24 -1.76 -7.99
CA SER A 34 -1.63 -0.59 -7.17
C SER A 34 -0.91 -0.50 -5.82
N GLY A 35 -0.67 -1.63 -5.15
CA GLY A 35 0.13 -1.70 -3.91
C GLY A 35 1.61 -1.45 -4.19
N GLU A 36 2.16 -2.17 -5.16
CA GLU A 36 3.56 -2.03 -5.61
C GLU A 36 3.87 -0.60 -6.08
N ARG A 37 2.94 0.04 -6.81
CA ARG A 37 3.08 1.46 -7.20
C ARG A 37 3.09 2.41 -6.02
N ARG A 38 2.39 2.11 -4.92
CA ARG A 38 2.39 2.95 -3.71
C ARG A 38 3.72 2.82 -2.97
N GLU A 39 4.23 1.60 -2.83
CA GLU A 39 5.53 1.32 -2.19
C GLU A 39 6.67 1.98 -2.96
N ALA A 40 6.71 1.81 -4.28
CA ALA A 40 7.73 2.46 -5.10
C ALA A 40 7.73 3.99 -4.95
N ARG A 41 6.54 4.61 -4.79
CA ARG A 41 6.42 6.04 -4.54
C ARG A 41 6.89 6.42 -3.13
N GLN A 42 6.55 5.64 -2.13
CA GLN A 42 6.96 5.86 -0.73
C GLN A 42 8.47 5.72 -0.59
N GLU A 43 9.07 4.67 -1.16
CA GLU A 43 10.51 4.44 -1.16
C GLU A 43 11.25 5.58 -1.89
N SER A 44 10.72 6.02 -3.03
CA SER A 44 11.27 7.18 -3.73
C SER A 44 11.21 8.47 -2.88
N ALA A 45 10.13 8.70 -2.14
CA ALA A 45 10.00 9.86 -1.25
C ALA A 45 10.97 9.77 -0.06
N ILE A 46 11.15 8.58 0.52
CA ILE A 46 12.09 8.32 1.61
C ILE A 46 13.53 8.60 1.12
N GLU A 47 13.92 8.08 -0.04
CA GLU A 47 15.26 8.27 -0.59
C GLU A 47 15.52 9.72 -0.99
N GLN A 48 14.52 10.41 -1.57
CA GLN A 48 14.62 11.84 -1.86
C GLN A 48 14.79 12.67 -0.58
N GLY A 49 14.01 12.36 0.47
CA GLY A 49 14.13 13.03 1.76
C GLY A 49 15.47 12.79 2.44
N ARG A 50 16.03 11.58 2.30
CA ARG A 50 17.39 11.29 2.77
C ARG A 50 18.44 12.10 2.02
N ARG A 51 18.31 12.19 0.68
CA ARG A 51 19.26 12.91 -0.18
C ARG A 51 19.25 14.42 0.05
N ASN A 52 18.07 15.01 0.24
CA ASN A 52 17.94 16.45 0.45
C ASN A 52 18.05 16.87 1.94
N GLY A 53 18.19 15.91 2.85
CA GLY A 53 18.30 16.14 4.29
C GLY A 53 16.98 16.42 5.01
N SER A 54 15.84 16.31 4.32
CA SER A 54 14.51 16.41 4.93
C SER A 54 14.12 15.20 5.77
N ILE A 55 14.85 14.08 5.64
CA ILE A 55 14.72 12.89 6.49
C ILE A 55 16.09 12.58 7.09
N THR A 56 16.16 12.55 8.42
CA THR A 56 17.40 12.21 9.13
C THR A 56 17.70 10.71 9.05
N GLY A 57 18.93 10.31 9.36
CA GLY A 57 19.32 8.90 9.34
C GLY A 57 18.51 8.01 10.30
N SER A 58 18.02 8.55 11.42
CA SER A 58 17.17 7.81 12.35
C SER A 58 15.75 7.65 11.80
N GLU A 59 15.19 8.72 11.26
CA GLU A 59 13.85 8.72 10.64
C GLU A 59 13.83 7.79 9.41
N TYR A 60 14.89 7.81 8.58
CA TYR A 60 15.05 6.87 7.47
C TYR A 60 14.97 5.41 7.92
N ARG A 61 15.67 5.02 9.00
CA ARG A 61 15.63 3.65 9.54
C ARG A 61 14.24 3.28 10.03
N SER A 62 13.53 4.21 10.67
CA SER A 62 12.15 3.98 11.12
C SER A 62 11.20 3.76 9.94
N LEU A 63 11.27 4.63 8.93
CA LEU A 63 10.45 4.54 7.72
C LEU A 63 10.72 3.25 6.93
N GLN A 64 11.98 2.84 6.80
CA GLN A 64 12.36 1.56 6.19
C GLN A 64 11.82 0.35 6.97
N ALA A 65 11.84 0.41 8.31
CA ALA A 65 11.24 -0.65 9.13
C ALA A 65 9.72 -0.74 8.94
N GLU A 66 9.03 0.38 8.70
CA GLU A 66 7.60 0.38 8.36
C GLU A 66 7.32 -0.22 6.99
N GLN A 67 8.12 0.11 5.96
CA GLN A 67 8.00 -0.51 4.64
C GLN A 67 8.19 -2.03 4.73
N ALA A 68 9.22 -2.49 5.44
CA ALA A 68 9.47 -3.93 5.64
C ALA A 68 8.31 -4.64 6.36
N ARG A 69 7.62 -3.97 7.30
CA ARG A 69 6.42 -4.52 7.95
C ARG A 69 5.25 -4.65 6.97
N ILE A 70 5.07 -3.67 6.08
CA ILE A 70 4.03 -3.72 5.05
C ILE A 70 4.30 -4.87 4.09
N ASP A 71 5.54 -5.04 3.64
CA ASP A 71 5.96 -6.15 2.78
C ASP A 71 5.67 -7.50 3.45
N ALA A 72 5.97 -7.62 4.73
CA ALA A 72 5.67 -8.83 5.50
C ALA A 72 4.16 -9.11 5.60
N LEU A 73 3.33 -8.08 5.79
CA LEU A 73 1.86 -8.22 5.78
C LEU A 73 1.34 -8.66 4.41
N GLN A 74 1.87 -8.10 3.33
CA GLN A 74 1.52 -8.51 1.98
C GLN A 74 1.94 -9.94 1.67
N ASN A 75 3.16 -10.32 2.05
CA ASN A 75 3.65 -11.68 1.86
C ASN A 75 2.83 -12.69 2.65
N ARG A 76 2.42 -12.34 3.87
CA ARG A 76 1.52 -13.17 4.68
C ARG A 76 0.15 -13.32 4.03
N ALA A 77 -0.44 -12.23 3.55
CA ALA A 77 -1.71 -12.25 2.85
C ALA A 77 -1.64 -13.00 1.50
N LYS A 78 -0.47 -13.03 0.83
CA LYS A 78 -0.24 -13.83 -0.38
C LYS A 78 -0.03 -15.32 -0.10
N ALA A 79 0.34 -15.69 1.14
CA ALA A 79 0.84 -17.02 1.45
C ALA A 79 -0.20 -18.14 1.29
N ASP A 80 -1.47 -17.85 1.56
CA ASP A 80 -2.59 -18.79 1.42
C ASP A 80 -3.24 -18.73 0.01
N GLY A 81 -2.69 -17.89 -0.88
CA GLY A 81 -3.17 -17.69 -2.25
C GLY A 81 -4.48 -16.90 -2.35
N ARG A 82 -5.03 -16.36 -1.25
CA ARG A 82 -6.28 -15.59 -1.25
C ARG A 82 -6.22 -14.49 -0.22
N VAL A 83 -6.20 -13.25 -0.69
CA VAL A 83 -6.24 -12.14 0.26
C VAL A 83 -7.68 -11.84 0.66
N ASP A 84 -7.94 -11.91 1.96
CA ASP A 84 -9.23 -11.56 2.52
C ASP A 84 -9.41 -10.03 2.62
N ARG A 85 -10.63 -9.59 2.91
CA ARG A 85 -10.92 -8.15 3.01
C ARG A 85 -10.30 -7.49 4.24
N ARG A 86 -10.11 -8.23 5.32
CA ARG A 86 -9.55 -7.74 6.58
C ARG A 86 -8.04 -7.51 6.39
N GLU A 87 -7.35 -8.44 5.77
CA GLU A 87 -5.95 -8.33 5.36
C GLU A 87 -5.75 -7.18 4.39
N ALA A 88 -6.60 -7.07 3.36
CA ALA A 88 -6.57 -5.93 2.44
C ALA A 88 -6.77 -4.60 3.17
N ALA A 89 -7.71 -4.53 4.13
CA ALA A 89 -7.93 -3.33 4.93
C ALA A 89 -6.74 -3.02 5.86
N GLN A 90 -6.15 -4.04 6.49
CA GLN A 90 -4.97 -3.89 7.33
C GLN A 90 -3.77 -3.37 6.55
N ILE A 91 -3.50 -3.94 5.37
CA ILE A 91 -2.44 -3.48 4.47
C ILE A 91 -2.70 -2.04 4.02
N ALA A 92 -3.94 -1.73 3.62
CA ALA A 92 -4.30 -0.37 3.21
C ALA A 92 -4.13 0.64 4.35
N GLN A 93 -4.49 0.26 5.58
CA GLN A 93 -4.28 1.09 6.76
C GLN A 93 -2.80 1.30 7.05
N ALA A 94 -1.99 0.24 6.99
CA ALA A 94 -0.54 0.32 7.19
C ALA A 94 0.12 1.24 6.14
N GLN A 95 -0.25 1.09 4.87
CA GLN A 95 0.15 1.96 3.77
C GLN A 95 -0.21 3.44 4.00
N ASN A 96 -1.42 3.71 4.49
CA ASN A 96 -1.85 5.06 4.79
C ASN A 96 -1.10 5.67 5.99
N ASN A 97 -0.76 4.86 6.99
CA ASN A 97 0.02 5.30 8.14
C ASN A 97 1.46 5.62 7.72
N ALA A 98 2.10 4.75 6.93
CA ALA A 98 3.44 5.01 6.38
C ALA A 98 3.48 6.32 5.57
N ALA A 99 2.48 6.55 4.71
CA ALA A 99 2.38 7.80 3.96
C ALA A 99 2.29 9.05 4.86
N ARG A 100 1.57 8.97 6.00
CA ARG A 100 1.49 10.05 6.98
C ARG A 100 2.83 10.29 7.67
N HIS A 101 3.52 9.23 8.09
CA HIS A 101 4.82 9.34 8.74
C HIS A 101 5.86 9.96 7.78
N ILE A 102 5.93 9.49 6.53
CA ILE A 102 6.82 10.10 5.50
C ILE A 102 6.55 11.60 5.36
N ALA A 103 5.28 12.01 5.31
CA ALA A 103 4.91 13.42 5.21
C ALA A 103 5.23 14.22 6.48
N GLN A 104 5.10 13.61 7.66
CA GLN A 104 5.44 14.23 8.94
C GLN A 104 6.95 14.44 9.06
N GLU A 105 7.75 13.41 8.82
CA GLU A 105 9.22 13.49 8.96
C GLU A 105 9.82 14.49 7.95
N SER A 106 9.37 14.43 6.69
CA SER A 106 9.84 15.36 5.65
C SER A 106 9.50 16.82 5.96
N ASN A 107 8.38 17.07 6.66
CA ASN A 107 7.99 18.42 7.07
C ASN A 107 8.63 18.85 8.40
N ASP A 108 8.88 17.94 9.33
CA ASP A 108 9.52 18.26 10.61
C ASP A 108 10.96 18.73 10.41
N SER A 109 11.72 18.10 9.51
CA SER A 109 13.05 18.58 9.15
C SER A 109 13.03 20.02 8.58
N GLN A 110 12.02 20.36 7.77
CA GLN A 110 11.87 21.75 7.29
C GLN A 110 11.67 22.72 8.45
N ARG A 111 10.91 22.31 9.49
CA ARG A 111 10.74 23.10 10.71
C ARG A 111 12.05 23.20 11.48
N ARG A 112 12.76 22.08 11.71
CA ARG A 112 14.10 22.09 12.36
C ARG A 112 15.05 23.04 11.64
N GLY A 113 15.14 22.97 10.32
CA GLY A 113 15.97 23.87 9.50
C GLY A 113 15.52 25.34 9.49
N SER A 114 14.24 25.63 9.78
CA SER A 114 13.72 27.00 9.92
C SER A 114 14.14 27.64 11.24
N TRP A 115 14.12 26.88 12.34
CA TRP A 115 14.59 27.36 13.66
C TRP A 115 16.06 27.77 13.62
N PHE A 116 16.92 26.99 12.94
CA PHE A 116 18.34 27.31 12.82
C PHE A 116 18.64 28.54 11.95
N ARG A 117 17.81 28.87 10.94
CA ARG A 117 18.03 30.01 10.02
C ARG A 117 17.58 31.36 10.56
N ARG A 118 16.89 31.42 11.71
CA ARG A 118 16.33 32.65 12.27
C ARG A 118 17.25 33.37 13.27
N TRP A 119 18.34 32.73 13.70
CA TRP A 119 19.24 33.22 14.76
C TRP A 119 20.64 33.62 14.26
N TRP A 120 20.75 34.03 12.99
CA TRP A 120 21.98 34.56 12.40
C TRP A 120 21.67 35.73 11.47
#